data_AF-A0A951E252-F1
#
_entry.id   AF-A0A951E252-F1
#
_cell.length_a   1.000
_cell.length_b   1.000
_cell.length_c   1.000
_cell.angle_alpha   90.00
_cell.angle_beta   90.00
_cell.angle_gamma   90.00
#
_symmetry.space_group_name_H-M   'P 1'
#
loop_
_entity.id
_entity.type
_entity.pdbx_description
1 polymer ?
#
loop_
_entity_poly.entity_id
_entity_poly.type
_entity_poly.pdbx_seq_one_letter_code
_entity_poly.pdbx_strand_id
1 'polypeptide(L)'
;MAQAKALAKSLPPSVPDRPGRIVELRGIIFQSDMASVLGAWIIRPVETLDMHLAGIGRSPNAPALAMHAGLHVVLEDDREFVVEQLFGTPREDFVSGLNWTPLETFRDRDHSGWDLTVPATAFRRVDEDVVHQAVEFLNGIPGRPFFGEDCTMLIERTFGKRRLFADSPTARALGFGMRVGDPALALLKPDVRLDPNAERLLRADFLRALPDPTTEWDSPNGHLWIRRALGWVLIFAAVAGLNFFIKKRSRR
;
A
#
# COMPACT_ATOMS: atom_id res chain seq x y z
N MET A 1 16.47 30.43 23.45
CA MET A 1 15.05 30.49 23.00
C MET A 1 14.84 31.17 21.64
N ALA A 2 15.73 32.05 21.16
CA ALA A 2 15.58 32.70 19.84
C ALA A 2 15.94 31.80 18.63
N GLN A 3 16.81 30.79 18.80
CA GLN A 3 17.22 29.88 17.71
C GLN A 3 16.18 28.80 17.36
N ALA A 4 15.29 28.42 18.29
CA ALA A 4 14.20 27.46 18.01
C ALA A 4 13.07 28.07 17.15
N LYS A 5 12.93 29.40 17.14
CA LYS A 5 11.97 30.11 16.27
C LYS A 5 12.48 30.32 14.84
N ALA A 6 13.79 30.24 14.62
CA ALA A 6 14.39 30.43 13.29
C ALA A 6 14.33 29.16 12.43
N LEU A 7 14.27 27.97 13.03
CA LEU A 7 14.15 26.70 12.30
C LEU A 7 12.72 26.35 11.89
N ALA A 8 11.71 27.04 12.43
CA ALA A 8 10.30 26.90 12.04
C ALA A 8 9.96 27.66 10.75
N LYS A 9 10.93 28.35 10.13
CA LYS A 9 10.75 29.06 8.87
C LYS A 9 11.12 28.11 7.72
N SER A 10 10.07 27.61 7.07
CA SER A 10 10.05 26.81 5.83
C SER A 10 10.48 25.33 5.95
N LEU A 11 9.71 24.54 6.71
CA LEU A 11 9.33 23.27 6.11
C LEU A 11 8.44 23.63 4.89
N PRO A 12 8.78 23.19 3.67
CA PRO A 12 7.91 23.41 2.52
C PRO A 12 6.52 22.83 2.83
N PRO A 13 5.45 23.44 2.29
CA PRO A 13 4.09 23.00 2.59
C PRO A 13 3.96 21.49 2.32
N SER A 14 3.22 20.78 3.17
CA SER A 14 2.84 19.38 2.98
C SER A 14 1.84 19.17 1.83
N VAL A 15 1.67 20.19 1.00
CA VAL A 15 0.86 20.13 -0.21
C VAL A 15 1.70 19.36 -1.23
N PRO A 16 1.23 18.18 -1.69
CA PRO A 16 1.92 17.48 -2.77
C PRO A 16 2.03 18.42 -3.96
N ASP A 17 3.13 18.36 -4.70
CA ASP A 17 3.31 19.13 -5.93
C ASP A 17 2.38 18.56 -7.01
N ARG A 18 1.10 18.94 -6.91
CA ARG A 18 0.04 18.43 -7.76
C ARG A 18 0.07 19.21 -9.08
N PRO A 19 0.25 18.53 -10.22
CA PRO A 19 0.47 19.16 -11.52
C PRO A 19 -0.76 19.86 -12.13
N GLY A 20 -1.95 19.62 -11.58
CA GLY A 20 -3.22 20.20 -12.04
C GLY A 20 -4.42 19.63 -11.29
N ARG A 21 -5.63 20.10 -11.61
CA ARG A 21 -6.86 19.53 -11.06
C ARG A 21 -7.25 18.26 -11.82
N ILE A 22 -7.64 17.22 -11.08
CA ILE A 22 -8.15 15.97 -11.65
C ILE A 22 -9.60 16.19 -12.09
N VAL A 23 -9.92 15.79 -13.31
CA VAL A 23 -11.28 15.77 -13.87
C VAL A 23 -11.84 14.36 -14.00
N GLU A 24 -10.97 13.35 -14.10
CA GLU A 24 -11.39 11.96 -14.29
C GLU A 24 -10.46 10.99 -13.54
N LEU A 25 -11.06 9.95 -12.96
CA LEU A 25 -10.36 8.76 -12.46
C LEU A 25 -10.63 7.60 -13.42
N ARG A 26 -9.64 7.24 -14.24
CA ARG A 26 -9.72 6.10 -15.17
C ARG A 26 -9.84 4.77 -14.43
N GLY A 27 -9.19 4.66 -13.27
CA GLY A 27 -9.25 3.48 -12.43
C GLY A 27 -8.01 3.28 -11.56
N ILE A 28 -7.84 2.05 -11.10
CA ILE A 28 -6.63 1.61 -10.40
C ILE A 28 -5.70 0.99 -11.44
N ILE A 29 -4.51 1.56 -11.58
CA ILE A 29 -3.46 1.02 -12.44
C ILE A 29 -2.58 0.09 -11.64
N PHE A 30 -2.37 -1.10 -12.16
CA PHE A 30 -1.51 -2.14 -11.61
C PHE A 30 -0.24 -2.20 -12.44
N GLN A 31 0.87 -2.49 -11.76
CA GLN A 31 2.16 -2.61 -12.40
C GLN A 31 2.88 -3.85 -11.89
N SER A 32 3.50 -4.58 -12.80
CA SER A 32 4.44 -5.64 -12.52
C SER A 32 5.71 -5.36 -13.28
N ASP A 33 6.81 -5.09 -12.58
CA ASP A 33 8.12 -4.94 -13.17
C ASP A 33 8.83 -6.30 -13.21
N MET A 34 9.44 -6.63 -14.35
CA MET A 34 10.16 -7.89 -14.58
C MET A 34 11.67 -7.85 -14.31
N ALA A 35 12.29 -6.67 -14.18
CA ALA A 35 13.72 -6.47 -14.07
C ALA A 35 14.24 -5.87 -12.74
N SER A 36 13.44 -5.29 -11.84
CA SER A 36 14.02 -4.79 -10.58
C SER A 36 14.59 -5.90 -9.70
N VAL A 37 15.78 -5.61 -9.16
CA VAL A 37 16.45 -6.46 -8.17
C VAL A 37 15.60 -6.56 -6.90
N LEU A 38 15.01 -5.47 -6.43
CA LEU A 38 14.14 -5.50 -5.26
C LEU A 38 12.87 -6.32 -5.52
N GLY A 39 12.29 -6.15 -6.70
CA GLY A 39 11.15 -6.92 -7.17
C GLY A 39 11.43 -8.42 -7.20
N ALA A 40 12.53 -8.81 -7.84
CA ALA A 40 12.91 -10.20 -8.02
C ALA A 40 13.27 -10.91 -6.69
N TRP A 41 13.95 -10.23 -5.76
CA TRP A 41 14.53 -10.87 -4.57
C TRP A 41 13.68 -10.77 -3.31
N ILE A 42 12.77 -9.80 -3.21
CA ILE A 42 12.01 -9.56 -1.98
C ILE A 42 10.51 -9.58 -2.26
N ILE A 43 10.04 -8.78 -3.21
CA ILE A 43 8.60 -8.58 -3.42
C ILE A 43 7.94 -9.83 -4.06
N ARG A 44 8.44 -10.30 -5.20
CA ARG A 44 7.87 -11.49 -5.88
C ARG A 44 7.89 -12.76 -5.03
N PRO A 45 8.94 -13.07 -4.25
CA PRO A 45 8.90 -14.20 -3.32
C PRO A 45 7.78 -14.08 -2.27
N VAL A 46 7.55 -12.89 -1.73
CA VAL A 46 6.48 -12.62 -0.75
C VAL A 46 5.11 -12.77 -1.39
N GLU A 47 4.85 -12.12 -2.53
CA GLU A 47 3.59 -12.24 -3.27
C GLU A 47 3.30 -13.70 -3.65
N THR A 48 4.33 -14.42 -4.08
CA THR A 48 4.15 -15.83 -4.46
C THR A 48 3.84 -16.69 -3.24
N LEU A 49 4.39 -16.36 -2.07
CA LEU A 49 4.06 -17.01 -0.81
C LEU A 49 2.66 -16.61 -0.33
N ASP A 50 2.25 -15.35 -0.51
CA ASP A 50 0.91 -14.86 -0.23
C ASP A 50 -0.14 -15.61 -1.02
N MET A 51 0.11 -15.76 -2.32
CA MET A 51 -0.74 -16.54 -3.19
C MET A 51 -0.79 -18.01 -2.76
N HIS A 52 0.37 -18.60 -2.41
CA HIS A 52 0.41 -19.99 -1.92
C HIS A 52 -0.37 -20.17 -0.61
N LEU A 53 -0.21 -19.26 0.35
CA LEU A 53 -0.92 -19.26 1.63
C LEU A 53 -2.42 -18.99 1.45
N ALA A 54 -2.79 -18.19 0.44
CA ALA A 54 -4.17 -18.01 0.00
C ALA A 54 -4.74 -19.23 -0.77
N GLY A 55 -3.95 -20.31 -0.93
CA GLY A 55 -4.39 -21.56 -1.55
C GLY A 55 -4.26 -21.59 -3.08
N ILE A 56 -3.40 -20.74 -3.65
CA ILE A 56 -3.33 -20.51 -5.09
C ILE A 56 -2.11 -21.23 -5.68
N GLY A 57 -2.38 -22.13 -6.63
CA GLY A 57 -1.35 -22.89 -7.32
C GLY A 57 -0.47 -22.01 -8.21
N ARG A 58 0.83 -22.35 -8.28
CA ARG A 58 1.74 -21.81 -9.31
C ARG A 58 1.37 -22.40 -10.67
N SER A 59 1.12 -21.56 -11.66
CA SER A 59 1.25 -21.95 -13.06
C SER A 59 2.61 -21.45 -13.57
N PRO A 60 3.48 -22.32 -14.10
CA PRO A 60 4.82 -21.95 -14.58
C PRO A 60 4.81 -20.88 -15.68
N ASN A 61 3.69 -20.76 -16.40
CA ASN A 61 3.51 -19.83 -17.52
C ASN A 61 2.60 -18.65 -17.17
N ALA A 62 2.20 -18.50 -15.91
CA ALA A 62 1.36 -17.38 -15.54
C ALA A 62 2.17 -16.08 -15.51
N PRO A 63 1.56 -14.94 -15.89
CA PRO A 63 2.23 -13.65 -15.82
C PRO A 63 2.69 -13.36 -14.38
N ALA A 64 3.75 -12.55 -14.28
CA ALA A 64 4.20 -12.00 -13.02
C ALA A 64 3.06 -11.22 -12.36
N LEU A 65 3.01 -11.25 -11.04
CA LEU A 65 1.94 -10.64 -10.26
C LEU A 65 2.12 -9.12 -10.21
N ALA A 66 1.01 -8.40 -10.03
CA ALA A 66 1.08 -6.98 -9.74
C ALA A 66 1.86 -6.76 -8.44
N MET A 67 2.86 -5.87 -8.51
CA MET A 67 3.73 -5.54 -7.38
C MET A 67 3.59 -4.11 -6.90
N HIS A 68 2.93 -3.29 -7.71
CA HIS A 68 2.60 -1.94 -7.39
C HIS A 68 1.21 -1.59 -7.92
N ALA A 69 0.56 -0.63 -7.27
CA ALA A 69 -0.70 -0.10 -7.72
C ALA A 69 -0.76 1.41 -7.45
N GLY A 70 -1.39 2.13 -8.37
CA GLY A 70 -1.66 3.56 -8.26
C GLY A 70 -3.04 3.92 -8.79
N LEU A 71 -3.37 5.21 -8.75
CA LEU A 71 -4.62 5.75 -9.27
C LEU A 71 -4.35 6.45 -10.58
N HIS A 72 -4.90 5.92 -11.67
CA HIS A 72 -4.76 6.51 -13.00
C HIS A 72 -5.79 7.63 -13.19
N VAL A 73 -5.31 8.86 -13.33
CA VAL A 73 -6.12 10.08 -13.38
C VAL A 73 -5.84 10.90 -14.64
N VAL A 74 -6.85 11.65 -15.07
CA VAL A 74 -6.74 12.66 -16.14
C VAL A 74 -6.90 14.04 -15.52
N LEU A 75 -6.04 14.98 -15.92
CA LEU A 75 -6.10 16.38 -15.51
C LEU A 75 -6.96 17.23 -16.45
N GLU A 76 -7.29 18.46 -16.02
CA GLU A 76 -8.05 19.44 -16.83
C GLU A 76 -7.44 19.75 -18.20
N ASP A 77 -6.13 19.54 -18.37
CA ASP A 77 -5.38 19.76 -19.61
C ASP A 77 -5.13 18.45 -20.41
N ASP A 78 -5.95 17.43 -20.16
CA ASP A 78 -5.93 16.11 -20.79
C ASP A 78 -4.66 15.27 -20.53
N ARG A 79 -3.73 15.75 -19.69
CA ARG A 79 -2.55 14.94 -19.32
C ARG A 79 -2.93 13.83 -18.35
N GLU A 80 -2.34 12.66 -18.58
CA GLU A 80 -2.55 11.46 -17.76
C GLU A 80 -1.43 11.28 -16.74
N PHE A 81 -1.82 10.99 -15.50
CA PHE A 81 -0.91 10.78 -14.38
C PHE A 81 -1.32 9.55 -13.58
N VAL A 82 -0.34 9.00 -12.87
CA VAL A 82 -0.56 8.01 -11.81
C VAL A 82 -0.29 8.69 -10.47
N VAL A 83 -1.32 8.73 -9.63
CA VAL A 83 -1.16 9.10 -8.21
C VAL A 83 -0.76 7.85 -7.46
N GLU A 84 0.47 7.83 -6.98
CA GLU A 84 1.08 6.65 -6.37
C GLU A 84 1.90 7.00 -5.14
N GLN A 85 2.18 5.96 -4.36
CA GLN A 85 3.01 6.04 -3.19
C GLN A 85 4.33 5.33 -3.50
N LEU A 86 5.41 6.09 -3.66
CA LEU A 86 6.74 5.56 -3.99
C LEU A 86 7.66 5.57 -2.78
N PHE A 87 8.54 4.57 -2.72
CA PHE A 87 9.68 4.52 -1.82
C PHE A 87 10.95 4.70 -2.65
N GLY A 88 11.97 5.35 -2.09
CA GLY A 88 13.26 5.47 -2.80
C GLY A 88 14.19 6.54 -2.25
N THR A 89 13.64 7.57 -1.61
CA THR A 89 14.41 8.67 -1.03
C THR A 89 13.99 8.96 0.41
N PRO A 90 14.91 9.45 1.27
CA PRO A 90 14.57 9.88 2.63
C PRO A 90 13.45 10.94 2.68
N ARG A 91 13.27 11.73 1.61
CA ARG A 91 12.17 12.70 1.53
C ARG A 91 10.81 12.00 1.40
N GLU A 92 10.72 10.97 0.59
CA GLU A 92 9.49 10.17 0.44
C GLU A 92 9.16 9.43 1.74
N ASP A 93 10.20 8.93 2.41
CA ASP A 93 10.06 8.21 3.68
C ASP A 93 9.54 9.08 4.83
N PHE A 94 9.94 10.37 4.90
CA PHE A 94 9.70 11.23 6.06
C PHE A 94 8.84 12.49 5.81
N VAL A 95 8.65 12.95 4.57
CA VAL A 95 7.94 14.21 4.25
C VAL A 95 6.66 13.95 3.45
N SER A 96 6.79 13.40 2.25
CA SER A 96 5.65 13.05 1.39
C SER A 96 6.05 11.93 0.43
N GLY A 97 5.48 10.75 0.61
CA GLY A 97 5.62 9.62 -0.32
C GLY A 97 4.64 9.70 -1.50
N LEU A 98 3.69 10.64 -1.45
CA LEU A 98 2.70 10.83 -2.50
C LEU A 98 3.35 11.48 -3.72
N ASN A 99 3.29 10.79 -4.84
CA ASN A 99 3.86 11.20 -6.11
C ASN A 99 2.78 11.32 -7.19
N TRP A 100 3.00 12.27 -8.09
CA TRP A 100 2.20 12.49 -9.29
C TRP A 100 3.08 12.19 -10.49
N THR A 101 3.08 10.93 -10.91
CA THR A 101 3.97 10.45 -11.98
C THR A 101 3.26 10.54 -13.32
N PRO A 102 3.83 11.20 -14.35
CA PRO A 102 3.27 11.15 -15.70
C PRO A 102 3.07 9.70 -16.16
N LEU A 103 1.96 9.37 -16.80
CA LEU A 103 1.65 7.98 -17.18
C LEU A 103 2.75 7.31 -18.00
N GLU A 104 3.36 8.05 -18.94
CA GLU A 104 4.49 7.56 -19.74
C GLU A 104 5.68 7.17 -18.85
N THR A 105 6.04 8.04 -17.90
CA THR A 105 7.12 7.76 -16.94
C THR A 105 6.81 6.57 -16.04
N PHE A 106 5.54 6.37 -15.68
CA PHE A 106 5.12 5.20 -14.92
C PHE A 106 5.35 3.92 -15.73
N ARG A 107 4.87 3.88 -16.98
CA ARG A 107 5.03 2.73 -17.89
C ARG A 107 6.48 2.41 -18.22
N ASP A 108 7.33 3.43 -18.33
CA ASP A 108 8.76 3.22 -18.60
C ASP A 108 9.48 2.45 -17.46
N ARG A 109 8.91 2.41 -16.25
CA ARG A 109 9.45 1.66 -15.09
C ARG A 109 9.18 0.16 -15.16
N ASP A 110 8.30 -0.31 -16.03
CA ASP A 110 7.93 -1.72 -16.11
C ASP A 110 9.07 -2.65 -16.53
N HIS A 111 10.13 -2.11 -17.15
CA HIS A 111 11.33 -2.85 -17.56
C HIS A 111 11.03 -4.22 -18.20
N SER A 112 10.14 -4.27 -19.19
CA SER A 112 9.63 -5.49 -19.87
C SER A 112 8.57 -6.28 -19.09
N GLY A 113 7.99 -5.68 -18.07
CA GLY A 113 6.85 -6.17 -17.32
C GLY A 113 5.52 -5.80 -17.97
N TRP A 114 4.55 -5.38 -17.17
CA TRP A 114 3.24 -4.96 -17.67
C TRP A 114 2.57 -3.95 -16.73
N ASP A 115 1.84 -3.02 -17.33
CA ASP A 115 0.84 -2.20 -16.66
C ASP A 115 -0.57 -2.49 -17.20
N LEU A 116 -1.59 -2.30 -16.36
CA LEU A 116 -2.98 -2.27 -16.80
C LEU A 116 -3.84 -1.42 -15.85
N THR A 117 -4.81 -0.70 -16.40
CA THR A 117 -5.80 0.04 -15.60
C THR A 117 -7.10 -0.75 -15.53
N VAL A 118 -7.60 -0.99 -14.32
CA VAL A 118 -8.93 -1.52 -14.08
C VAL A 118 -9.85 -0.40 -13.60
N PRO A 119 -11.04 -0.21 -14.19
CA PRO A 119 -12.02 0.75 -13.70
C PRO A 119 -12.29 0.58 -12.21
N ALA A 120 -12.31 1.66 -11.44
CA ALA A 120 -12.52 1.59 -10.00
C ALA A 120 -13.86 0.92 -9.63
N THR A 121 -14.88 1.06 -10.47
CA THR A 121 -16.19 0.42 -10.31
C THR A 121 -16.18 -1.10 -10.50
N ALA A 122 -15.06 -1.69 -10.95
CA ALA A 122 -14.86 -3.14 -10.97
C ALA A 122 -14.66 -3.74 -9.57
N PHE A 123 -14.27 -2.92 -8.59
CA PHE A 123 -13.93 -3.36 -7.25
C PHE A 123 -15.15 -3.44 -6.35
N ARG A 124 -15.12 -4.34 -5.37
CA ARG A 124 -16.22 -4.51 -4.42
C ARG A 124 -16.49 -3.19 -3.69
N ARG A 125 -17.78 -2.88 -3.49
CA ARG A 125 -18.25 -1.71 -2.72
C ARG A 125 -17.82 -0.35 -3.31
N VAL A 126 -17.42 -0.32 -4.59
CA VAL A 126 -17.17 0.91 -5.35
C VAL A 126 -18.23 1.03 -6.45
N ASP A 127 -18.97 2.14 -6.40
CA ASP A 127 -19.90 2.62 -7.41
C ASP A 127 -19.44 4.01 -7.91
N GLU A 128 -20.19 4.58 -8.86
CA GLU A 128 -19.83 5.88 -9.46
C GLU A 128 -19.81 7.02 -8.44
N ASP A 129 -20.71 7.02 -7.46
CA ASP A 129 -20.73 8.03 -6.40
C ASP A 129 -19.45 7.97 -5.56
N VAL A 130 -18.97 6.76 -5.26
CA VAL A 130 -17.69 6.54 -4.59
C VAL A 130 -16.51 6.98 -5.45
N VAL A 131 -16.57 6.78 -6.78
CA VAL A 131 -15.54 7.30 -7.70
C VAL A 131 -15.52 8.83 -7.70
N HIS A 132 -16.68 9.49 -7.71
CA HIS A 132 -16.75 10.94 -7.64
C HIS A 132 -16.15 11.48 -6.33
N GLN A 133 -16.49 10.86 -5.19
CA GLN A 133 -15.90 11.19 -3.89
C GLN A 133 -14.38 11.00 -3.88
N ALA A 134 -13.88 9.95 -4.53
CA ALA A 134 -12.44 9.72 -4.67
C ALA A 134 -11.75 10.84 -5.47
N VAL A 135 -12.35 11.30 -6.58
CA VAL A 135 -11.83 12.43 -7.36
C VAL A 135 -11.79 13.73 -6.55
N GLU A 136 -12.88 14.04 -5.82
CA GLU A 136 -12.91 15.20 -4.93
C GLU A 136 -11.85 15.12 -3.83
N PHE A 137 -11.71 13.94 -3.23
CA PHE A 137 -10.72 13.68 -2.21
C PHE A 137 -9.30 13.86 -2.73
N LEU A 138 -8.95 13.29 -3.88
CA LEU A 138 -7.64 13.45 -4.51
C LEU A 138 -7.35 14.92 -4.81
N ASN A 139 -8.37 15.68 -5.20
CA ASN A 139 -8.21 17.11 -5.43
C ASN A 139 -7.97 17.93 -4.14
N GLY A 140 -8.21 17.35 -2.96
CA GLY A 140 -7.93 17.96 -1.65
C GLY A 140 -6.90 17.21 -0.82
N ILE A 141 -6.23 16.19 -1.37
CA ILE A 141 -5.43 15.25 -0.58
C ILE A 141 -4.16 15.94 -0.05
N PRO A 142 -3.91 15.90 1.28
CA PRO A 142 -2.63 16.34 1.82
C PRO A 142 -1.56 15.28 1.55
N GLY A 143 -0.31 15.71 1.33
CA GLY A 143 0.84 14.80 1.27
C GLY A 143 1.08 14.14 2.63
N ARG A 144 1.56 12.89 2.61
CA ARG A 144 1.89 12.12 3.82
C ARG A 144 3.16 11.28 3.63
N PRO A 145 3.94 11.03 4.70
CA PRO A 145 5.14 10.17 4.62
C PRO A 145 4.82 8.72 4.21
N PHE A 146 5.73 8.09 3.46
CA PHE A 146 5.60 6.69 3.03
C PHE A 146 5.49 5.69 4.21
N PHE A 147 6.24 5.89 5.29
CA PHE A 147 6.27 4.95 6.43
C PHE A 147 4.89 4.79 7.15
N GLY A 148 3.93 5.68 6.88
CA GLY A 148 2.58 5.59 7.44
C GLY A 148 1.52 4.99 6.50
N GLU A 149 1.86 4.76 5.23
CA GLU A 149 0.89 4.34 4.20
C GLU A 149 1.61 3.73 2.99
N ASP A 150 1.29 2.48 2.65
CA ASP A 150 1.74 1.84 1.40
C ASP A 150 0.84 2.21 0.20
N CYS A 151 1.20 1.73 -0.99
CA CYS A 151 0.46 2.00 -2.23
C CYS A 151 -1.01 1.55 -2.18
N THR A 152 -1.31 0.39 -1.59
CA THR A 152 -2.68 -0.11 -1.46
C THR A 152 -3.49 0.68 -0.42
N MET A 153 -2.86 1.08 0.68
CA MET A 153 -3.48 1.89 1.72
C MET A 153 -3.84 3.29 1.19
N LEU A 154 -3.00 3.90 0.35
CA LEU A 154 -3.29 5.17 -0.33
C LEU A 154 -4.55 5.05 -1.19
N ILE A 155 -4.63 4.00 -2.01
CA ILE A 155 -5.78 3.73 -2.87
C ILE A 155 -7.05 3.60 -2.02
N GLU A 156 -7.02 2.75 -1.01
CA GLU A 156 -8.19 2.50 -0.17
C GLU A 156 -8.62 3.72 0.65
N ARG A 157 -7.68 4.52 1.14
CA ARG A 157 -7.97 5.80 1.78
C ARG A 157 -8.67 6.74 0.82
N THR A 158 -8.23 6.77 -0.43
CA THR A 158 -8.86 7.56 -1.50
C THR A 158 -10.32 7.16 -1.72
N PHE A 159 -10.61 5.86 -1.63
CA PHE A 159 -11.99 5.34 -1.69
C PHE A 159 -12.70 5.31 -0.33
N GLY A 160 -12.34 6.20 0.59
CA GLY A 160 -13.01 6.35 1.88
C GLY A 160 -12.78 5.17 2.83
N LYS A 161 -11.56 4.62 2.86
CA LYS A 161 -11.15 3.46 3.69
C LYS A 161 -11.89 2.17 3.35
N ARG A 162 -12.38 2.04 2.12
CA ARG A 162 -12.96 0.78 1.62
C ARG A 162 -11.87 -0.23 1.37
N ARG A 163 -12.14 -1.49 1.68
CA ARG A 163 -11.22 -2.60 1.41
C ARG A 163 -11.27 -2.96 -0.07
N LEU A 164 -10.18 -2.71 -0.77
CA LEU A 164 -10.00 -3.02 -2.20
C LEU A 164 -8.92 -4.08 -2.41
N PHE A 165 -8.13 -4.38 -1.39
CA PHE A 165 -7.10 -5.42 -1.42
C PHE A 165 -7.22 -6.33 -0.19
N ALA A 166 -6.98 -7.63 -0.40
CA ALA A 166 -6.80 -8.57 0.70
C ALA A 166 -5.47 -8.27 1.42
N ASP A 167 -5.39 -8.68 2.69
CA ASP A 167 -4.15 -8.55 3.46
C ASP A 167 -3.13 -9.57 2.97
N SER A 168 -1.86 -9.17 2.85
CA SER A 168 -0.74 -10.08 2.64
C SER A 168 -0.67 -11.12 3.78
N PRO A 169 -0.94 -12.42 3.50
CA PRO A 169 -0.84 -13.47 4.51
C PRO A 169 0.58 -13.63 5.10
N THR A 170 1.60 -13.35 4.30
CA THR A 170 3.02 -13.42 4.63
C THR A 170 3.42 -12.27 5.54
N ALA A 171 3.04 -11.03 5.22
CA ALA A 171 3.29 -9.90 6.11
C ALA A 171 2.65 -10.14 7.49
N ARG A 172 1.43 -10.71 7.49
CA ARG A 172 0.75 -11.14 8.71
C ARG A 172 1.51 -12.26 9.44
N ALA A 173 2.00 -13.27 8.73
CA ALA A 173 2.76 -14.39 9.31
C ALA A 173 4.11 -13.95 9.90
N LEU A 174 4.78 -12.98 9.27
CA LEU A 174 6.03 -12.38 9.74
C LEU A 174 5.83 -11.39 10.91
N GLY A 175 4.58 -11.07 11.25
CA GLY A 175 4.23 -10.22 12.37
C GLY A 175 4.45 -8.73 12.10
N PHE A 176 4.37 -8.29 10.82
CA PHE A 176 4.24 -6.88 10.53
C PHE A 176 2.93 -6.37 11.13
N GLY A 177 3.04 -5.36 12.00
CA GLY A 177 1.97 -4.91 12.89
C GLY A 177 0.99 -3.93 12.29
N MET A 178 1.20 -3.57 11.02
CA MET A 178 0.31 -2.73 10.23
C MET A 178 -0.31 -3.62 9.16
N ARG A 179 -1.54 -3.31 8.78
CA ARG A 179 -2.17 -3.94 7.62
C ARG A 179 -1.35 -3.59 6.37
N VAL A 180 -1.00 -4.60 5.59
CA VAL A 180 -0.32 -4.45 4.30
C VAL A 180 -1.22 -5.11 3.27
N GLY A 181 -1.86 -4.29 2.43
CA GLY A 181 -2.62 -4.82 1.31
C GLY A 181 -1.66 -5.35 0.25
N ASP A 182 -2.05 -6.42 -0.44
CA ASP A 182 -1.26 -6.96 -1.53
C ASP A 182 -1.87 -6.51 -2.87
N PRO A 183 -1.15 -5.76 -3.73
CA PRO A 183 -1.65 -5.38 -5.06
C PRO A 183 -1.98 -6.61 -5.92
N ALA A 184 -1.38 -7.78 -5.67
CA ALA A 184 -1.71 -9.04 -6.33
C ALA A 184 -3.05 -9.65 -5.87
N LEU A 185 -3.64 -9.16 -4.76
CA LEU A 185 -4.87 -9.69 -4.16
C LEU A 185 -6.01 -8.66 -4.17
N ALA A 186 -6.25 -8.03 -5.33
CA ALA A 186 -7.35 -7.09 -5.52
C ALA A 186 -8.73 -7.76 -5.35
N LEU A 187 -9.65 -7.06 -4.68
CA LEU A 187 -11.01 -7.54 -4.37
C LEU A 187 -12.00 -7.08 -5.44
N LEU A 188 -12.06 -7.85 -6.53
CA LEU A 188 -12.96 -7.60 -7.66
C LEU A 188 -14.40 -8.04 -7.34
N LYS A 189 -15.40 -7.37 -7.93
CA LYS A 189 -16.80 -7.79 -7.85
C LYS A 189 -16.96 -9.19 -8.50
N PRO A 190 -17.74 -10.11 -7.92
CA PRO A 190 -17.86 -11.47 -8.44
C PRO A 190 -18.39 -11.59 -9.88
N ASP A 191 -19.13 -10.58 -10.34
CA ASP A 191 -19.77 -10.52 -11.65
C ASP A 191 -19.06 -9.59 -12.64
N VAL A 192 -17.98 -8.90 -12.22
CA VAL A 192 -17.25 -8.02 -13.14
C VAL A 192 -16.57 -8.82 -14.24
N ARG A 193 -16.70 -8.34 -15.46
CA ARG A 193 -15.96 -8.84 -16.63
C ARG A 193 -14.94 -7.80 -17.03
N LEU A 194 -13.68 -8.20 -17.02
CA LEU A 194 -12.59 -7.40 -17.56
C LEU A 194 -12.33 -7.83 -19.01
N ASP A 195 -11.55 -7.05 -19.74
CA ASP A 195 -11.09 -7.48 -21.06
C ASP A 195 -10.18 -8.72 -20.94
N PRO A 196 -10.05 -9.54 -21.99
CA PRO A 196 -9.29 -10.80 -21.92
C PRO A 196 -7.83 -10.66 -21.47
N ASN A 197 -7.19 -9.52 -21.73
CA ASN A 197 -5.82 -9.30 -21.31
C ASN A 197 -5.75 -8.98 -19.82
N ALA A 198 -6.62 -8.09 -19.33
CA ALA A 198 -6.71 -7.80 -17.90
C ALA A 198 -7.11 -9.03 -17.07
N GLU A 199 -8.05 -9.84 -17.57
CA GLU A 199 -8.44 -11.12 -16.96
C GLU A 199 -7.22 -12.02 -16.72
N ARG A 200 -6.36 -12.14 -17.75
CA ARG A 200 -5.16 -12.98 -17.71
C ARG A 200 -4.07 -12.41 -16.81
N LEU A 201 -3.78 -11.11 -16.91
CA LEU A 201 -2.68 -10.46 -16.18
C LEU A 201 -2.96 -10.41 -14.67
N LEU A 202 -4.19 -10.06 -14.28
CA LEU A 202 -4.59 -10.02 -12.87
C LEU A 202 -4.99 -11.37 -12.30
N ARG A 203 -5.24 -12.39 -13.14
CA ARG A 203 -5.86 -13.66 -12.73
C ARG A 203 -7.23 -13.38 -12.09
N ALA A 204 -8.05 -12.59 -12.79
CA ALA A 204 -9.28 -12.04 -12.23
C ALA A 204 -10.34 -13.12 -11.93
N ASP A 205 -10.29 -14.26 -12.61
CA ASP A 205 -11.06 -15.47 -12.29
C ASP A 205 -10.85 -15.90 -10.83
N PHE A 206 -9.61 -15.90 -10.38
CA PHE A 206 -9.27 -16.20 -9.01
C PHE A 206 -9.67 -15.06 -8.06
N LEU A 207 -9.33 -13.82 -8.39
CA LEU A 207 -9.58 -12.66 -7.53
C LEU A 207 -11.07 -12.48 -7.19
N ARG A 208 -11.96 -12.81 -8.14
CA ARG A 208 -13.41 -12.79 -7.91
C ARG A 208 -13.86 -13.80 -6.85
N ALA A 209 -13.15 -14.90 -6.69
CA ALA A 209 -13.45 -15.95 -5.72
C ALA A 209 -12.86 -15.69 -4.31
N LEU A 210 -12.03 -14.66 -4.14
CA LEU A 210 -11.47 -14.32 -2.83
C LEU A 210 -12.58 -14.00 -1.81
N PRO A 211 -12.46 -14.46 -0.55
CA PRO A 211 -13.40 -14.10 0.49
C PRO A 211 -13.33 -12.60 0.78
N ASP A 212 -14.44 -12.06 1.28
CA ASP A 212 -14.43 -10.70 1.81
C ASP A 212 -13.44 -10.59 2.98
N PRO A 213 -12.76 -9.44 3.14
CA PRO A 213 -11.82 -9.22 4.23
C PRO A 213 -12.56 -9.31 5.57
N THR A 214 -12.03 -10.12 6.48
CA THR A 214 -12.64 -10.40 7.79
C THR A 214 -12.31 -9.35 8.84
N THR A 215 -11.52 -8.33 8.49
CA THR A 215 -11.05 -7.29 9.41
C THR A 215 -11.30 -5.90 8.83
N GLU A 216 -11.62 -4.94 9.71
CA GLU A 216 -11.84 -3.55 9.32
C GLU A 216 -10.56 -2.91 8.76
N TRP A 217 -10.69 -1.81 8.01
CA TRP A 217 -9.56 -1.14 7.38
C TRP A 217 -8.49 -0.67 8.39
N ASP A 218 -8.89 -0.21 9.57
CA ASP A 218 -8.04 0.27 10.67
C ASP A 218 -7.77 -0.78 11.75
N SER A 219 -8.22 -2.02 11.55
CA SER A 219 -8.13 -3.06 12.57
C SER A 219 -6.67 -3.31 13.00
N PRO A 220 -6.32 -3.10 14.29
CA PRO A 220 -4.99 -3.43 14.78
C PRO A 220 -4.84 -4.94 14.89
N ASN A 221 -3.70 -5.48 14.48
CA ASN A 221 -3.45 -6.92 14.54
C ASN A 221 -3.20 -7.34 16.01
N GLY A 222 -4.21 -7.92 16.67
CA GLY A 222 -4.20 -8.22 18.13
C GLY A 222 -3.00 -9.04 18.62
N HIS A 223 -2.39 -9.86 17.76
CA HIS A 223 -1.16 -10.60 18.08
C HIS A 223 0.06 -9.71 18.38
N LEU A 224 0.11 -8.50 17.81
CA LEU A 224 1.20 -7.56 18.04
C LEU A 224 1.11 -6.90 19.42
N TRP A 225 -0.11 -6.64 19.91
CA TRP A 225 -0.34 -6.17 21.28
C TRP A 225 0.10 -7.21 22.29
N ILE A 226 -0.20 -8.49 22.04
CA ILE A 226 0.24 -9.61 22.88
C ILE A 226 1.77 -9.72 22.88
N ARG A 227 2.43 -9.64 21.72
CA ARG A 227 3.91 -9.66 21.62
C ARG A 227 4.56 -8.44 22.27
N ARG A 228 4.01 -7.23 22.08
CA ARG A 228 4.49 -6.01 22.73
C ARG A 228 4.32 -6.08 24.25
N ALA A 229 3.18 -6.59 24.73
CA ALA A 229 2.96 -6.84 26.15
C ALA A 229 3.99 -7.83 26.73
N LEU A 230 4.26 -8.94 26.02
CA LEU A 230 5.31 -9.90 26.41
C LEU A 230 6.71 -9.26 26.43
N GLY A 231 7.03 -8.43 25.44
CA GLY A 231 8.29 -7.67 25.40
C GLY A 231 8.44 -6.72 26.60
N TRP A 232 7.38 -5.96 26.92
CA TRP A 232 7.36 -5.11 28.11
C TRP A 232 7.49 -5.89 29.41
N VAL A 233 6.84 -7.06 29.52
CA VAL A 233 6.96 -7.95 30.69
C VAL A 233 8.41 -8.43 30.87
N LEU A 234 9.10 -8.81 29.79
CA LEU A 234 10.50 -9.22 29.85
C LEU A 234 11.44 -8.08 30.24
N ILE A 235 11.23 -6.88 29.70
CA ILE A 235 12.01 -5.68 30.08
C ILE A 235 11.78 -5.35 31.56
N PHE A 236 10.53 -5.38 32.03
CA PHE A 236 10.21 -5.13 33.44
C PHE A 236 10.87 -6.17 34.35
N ALA A 237 10.84 -7.45 33.97
CA ALA A 237 11.50 -8.52 34.71
C ALA A 237 13.03 -8.33 34.77
N ALA A 238 13.66 -7.92 33.67
CA ALA A 238 15.09 -7.64 33.63
C ALA A 238 15.49 -6.45 34.51
N VAL A 239 14.73 -5.34 34.44
CA VAL A 239 14.96 -4.15 35.27
C VAL A 239 14.71 -4.43 36.75
N ALA A 240 13.66 -5.18 37.09
CA ALA A 240 13.38 -5.60 38.47
C ALA A 240 14.47 -6.54 39.00
N GLY A 241 14.91 -7.50 38.19
CA GLY A 241 16.02 -8.40 38.52
C GLY A 241 17.34 -7.67 38.76
N LEU A 242 17.67 -6.69 37.91
CA LEU A 242 18.85 -5.85 38.05
C LEU A 242 18.81 -5.01 39.34
N ASN A 243 17.68 -4.37 39.62
CA ASN A 243 17.48 -3.60 40.86
C ASN A 243 17.59 -4.48 42.11
N PHE A 244 17.04 -5.70 42.07
CA PHE A 244 17.17 -6.66 43.16
C PHE A 244 18.65 -7.07 43.39
N PHE A 245 19.39 -7.29 42.31
CA PHE A 245 20.82 -7.65 42.38
C PHE A 245 21.68 -6.52 42.95
N ILE A 246 21.43 -5.27 42.52
CA ILE A 246 22.14 -4.07 43.01
C ILE A 246 21.86 -3.88 44.51
N LYS A 247 20.59 -3.98 44.94
CA LYS A 247 20.19 -3.84 46.35
C LYS A 247 20.74 -4.94 47.26
N LYS A 248 20.92 -6.16 46.73
CA LYS A 248 21.57 -7.27 47.44
C LYS A 248 23.07 -7.04 47.60
N ARG A 249 23.72 -6.39 46.64
CA ARG A 249 25.16 -6.09 46.66
C ARG A 249 25.52 -4.94 47.58
N SER A 250 24.63 -3.97 47.80
CA SER A 250 24.85 -2.85 48.75
C SER A 250 24.59 -3.21 50.22
N ARG A 251 24.10 -4.43 50.51
CA ARG A 251 23.83 -4.94 51.86
C ARG A 251 24.89 -5.93 52.36
N ARG A 252 25.95 -6.16 51.59
CA ARG A 252 27.16 -6.88 51.98
C ARG A 252 28.29 -5.88 52.09
#